data_AF-A0A539EL28-F1
#
_entry.id   AF-A0A539EL28-F1
#
_cell.length_a   1.000
_cell.length_b   1.000
_cell.length_c   1.000
_cell.angle_alpha   90.00
_cell.angle_beta   90.00
_cell.angle_gamma   90.00
#
_symmetry.space_group_name_H-M   'P 1'
#
loop_
_entity.id
_entity.type
_entity.pdbx_description
1 polymer ?
#
loop_
_entity_poly.entity_id
_entity_poly.type
_entity_poly.pdbx_seq_one_letter_code
_entity_poly.pdbx_strand_id
1 'polypeptide(L)'
;MSLPPNLMEPMRHLLLAALFLAAPARAIEPTPAGPVLGSLIAHMLGRGHYEKRPLDAAMSRKFLDNLLESYDYGRMYFMKSDVDAFVAEYGDSLGERVKAGEVGAAYAVYDRFMERLAQRRALVTELLASSMTFTAAEWAPTERHKDPWATTDAEMRERWRLAVKFDLLRGRLEAEKGGKGEDPAKAVVAHHDSLVENYKQFDSGDVLQNFLSALCRVYDPHTDYFAAAKEENFTIGMKLSLFGIGASLRNEKGFTSVVSLVPGGPAETDKRLKPGDKIVGVAQGEDGEF
;
A
#
# COMPACT_ATOMS: atom_id res chain seq x y z
N MET A 1 -26.60 42.04 -61.77
CA MET A 1 -25.94 41.10 -62.71
C MET A 1 -24.96 40.26 -61.90
N SER A 2 -24.87 38.95 -62.15
CA SER A 2 -23.94 37.94 -61.54
C SER A 2 -23.87 37.74 -60.01
N LEU A 3 -24.16 36.51 -59.58
CA LEU A 3 -23.69 35.82 -58.35
C LEU A 3 -22.51 34.86 -58.74
N PRO A 4 -21.84 34.14 -57.82
CA PRO A 4 -20.73 34.58 -56.95
C PRO A 4 -19.38 33.98 -57.43
N PRO A 5 -18.72 32.88 -56.93
CA PRO A 5 -18.79 32.08 -55.68
C PRO A 5 -17.45 32.05 -54.84
N ASN A 6 -17.36 31.15 -53.86
CA ASN A 6 -16.19 30.69 -53.07
C ASN A 6 -15.64 31.65 -51.98
N LEU A 7 -15.12 31.17 -50.83
CA LEU A 7 -14.79 29.79 -50.42
C LEU A 7 -15.24 29.51 -48.96
N MET A 8 -15.49 28.23 -48.65
CA MET A 8 -15.84 27.74 -47.32
C MET A 8 -14.63 27.74 -46.36
N GLU A 9 -14.81 28.12 -45.10
CA GLU A 9 -13.90 27.74 -44.00
C GLU A 9 -14.58 26.72 -43.06
N PRO A 10 -13.86 25.66 -42.62
CA PRO A 10 -14.43 24.62 -41.78
C PRO A 10 -14.35 24.93 -40.28
N MET A 11 -15.45 24.57 -39.60
CA MET A 11 -15.64 24.56 -38.16
C MET A 11 -14.53 23.80 -37.40
N ARG A 12 -13.62 24.52 -36.72
CA ARG A 12 -12.66 23.94 -35.77
C ARG A 12 -13.34 23.68 -34.42
N HIS A 13 -13.81 22.46 -34.20
CA HIS A 13 -14.11 21.98 -32.85
C HIS A 13 -12.81 21.88 -32.04
N LEU A 14 -12.61 22.79 -31.07
CA LEU A 14 -11.62 22.57 -30.02
C LEU A 14 -12.16 21.51 -29.06
N LEU A 15 -11.70 20.27 -29.20
CA LEU A 15 -11.83 19.28 -28.13
C LEU A 15 -10.90 19.72 -26.99
N LEU A 16 -11.46 20.35 -25.96
CA LEU A 16 -10.72 20.68 -24.75
C LEU A 16 -10.53 19.40 -23.94
N ALA A 17 -9.41 18.70 -24.17
CA ALA A 17 -9.03 17.56 -23.34
C ALA A 17 -8.81 18.04 -21.91
N ALA A 18 -9.73 17.68 -21.02
CA ALA A 18 -9.64 18.00 -19.60
C ALA A 18 -8.52 17.17 -18.96
N LEU A 19 -7.30 17.70 -19.02
CA LEU A 19 -6.16 17.16 -18.28
C LEU A 19 -6.45 17.34 -16.78
N PHE A 20 -6.95 16.29 -16.14
CA PHE A 20 -7.07 16.22 -14.69
C PHE A 20 -5.67 16.24 -14.08
N LEU A 21 -5.14 17.44 -13.86
CA LEU A 21 -3.94 17.65 -13.07
C LEU A 21 -4.30 17.37 -11.60
N ALA A 22 -4.25 16.10 -11.22
CA ALA A 22 -4.29 15.72 -9.82
C ALA A 22 -3.15 16.46 -9.11
N ALA A 23 -3.48 17.26 -8.10
CA ALA A 23 -2.46 17.87 -7.26
C ALA A 23 -1.59 16.75 -6.68
N PRO A 24 -0.25 16.88 -6.70
CA PRO A 24 0.61 15.82 -6.20
C PRO A 24 0.23 15.55 -4.73
N ALA A 25 0.04 14.28 -4.40
CA ALA A 25 0.02 13.87 -3.00
C ALA A 25 1.31 14.40 -2.34
N ARG A 26 1.20 14.88 -1.10
CA ARG A 26 2.35 15.42 -0.37
C ARG A 26 3.40 14.31 -0.26
N ALA A 27 4.49 14.43 -1.03
CA ALA A 27 5.58 13.48 -1.02
C ALA A 27 6.13 13.35 0.41
N ILE A 28 6.43 12.11 0.82
CA ILE A 28 6.99 11.86 2.14
C ILE A 28 8.47 12.25 2.10
N GLU A 29 8.83 13.28 2.87
CA GLU A 29 10.23 13.72 2.95
C GLU A 29 11.11 12.66 3.61
N PRO A 30 12.31 12.35 3.06
CA PRO A 30 13.21 11.37 3.66
C PRO A 30 13.64 11.73 5.08
N THR A 31 13.60 10.74 5.99
CA THR A 31 14.02 10.93 7.38
C THR A 31 15.52 11.26 7.42
N PRO A 32 15.96 12.24 8.24
CA PRO A 32 17.38 12.62 8.33
C PRO A 32 18.33 11.46 8.67
N ALA A 33 17.84 10.43 9.37
CA ALA A 33 18.62 9.23 9.69
C ALA A 33 18.74 8.24 8.51
N GLY A 34 17.89 8.36 7.48
CA GLY A 34 17.74 7.40 6.40
C GLY A 34 19.05 7.07 5.66
N PRO A 35 19.84 8.06 5.21
CA PRO A 35 21.12 7.79 4.56
C PRO A 35 22.12 7.03 5.43
N VAL A 36 22.17 7.36 6.73
CA VAL A 36 23.07 6.69 7.69
C VAL A 36 22.61 5.25 7.94
N LEU A 37 21.31 5.03 8.15
CA LEU A 37 20.74 3.70 8.36
C LEU A 37 20.90 2.81 7.12
N GLY A 38 20.60 3.31 5.92
CA GLY A 38 20.77 2.59 4.67
C GLY A 38 22.21 2.15 4.44
N SER A 39 23.15 3.08 4.57
CA SER A 39 24.58 2.77 4.43
C SER A 39 25.06 1.78 5.50
N LEU A 40 24.68 1.98 6.77
CA LEU A 40 25.05 1.08 7.87
C LEU A 40 24.57 -0.34 7.62
N ILE A 41 23.29 -0.52 7.29
CA ILE A 41 22.67 -1.84 7.10
C ILE A 41 23.27 -2.54 5.88
N ALA A 42 23.45 -1.85 4.75
CA ALA A 42 24.09 -2.42 3.57
C ALA A 42 25.52 -2.92 3.87
N HIS A 43 26.30 -2.15 4.64
CA HIS A 43 27.65 -2.56 5.06
C HIS A 43 27.67 -3.60 6.18
N MET A 44 26.62 -3.72 6.99
CA MET A 44 26.47 -4.80 7.98
C MET A 44 26.11 -6.12 7.31
N LEU A 45 25.15 -6.12 6.38
CA LEU A 45 24.74 -7.31 5.64
C LEU A 45 25.90 -7.84 4.77
N GLY A 46 26.52 -6.99 3.95
CA GLY A 46 27.59 -7.42 3.04
C GLY A 46 28.86 -7.96 3.72
N ARG A 47 29.09 -7.65 5.00
CA ARG A 47 30.27 -8.13 5.76
C ARG A 47 29.94 -9.15 6.85
N GLY A 48 28.77 -9.04 7.48
CA GLY A 48 28.36 -9.80 8.65
C GLY A 48 27.31 -10.89 8.40
N HIS A 49 26.55 -10.82 7.30
CA HIS A 49 25.58 -11.88 6.98
C HIS A 49 26.31 -13.20 6.69
N TYR A 50 25.74 -14.33 7.10
CA TYR A 50 26.36 -15.66 6.98
C TYR A 50 26.81 -15.98 5.55
N GLU A 51 25.99 -15.61 4.56
CA GLU A 51 26.25 -15.88 3.14
C GLU A 51 27.33 -14.97 2.52
N LYS A 52 27.71 -13.87 3.17
CA LYS A 52 28.80 -12.94 2.79
C LYS A 52 28.82 -12.50 1.32
N ARG A 53 27.66 -12.39 0.67
CA ARG A 53 27.55 -11.95 -0.72
C ARG A 53 27.71 -10.43 -0.86
N PRO A 54 28.45 -9.95 -1.88
CA PRO A 54 28.51 -8.53 -2.20
C PRO A 54 27.15 -8.06 -2.72
N LEU A 55 26.74 -6.86 -2.32
CA LEU A 55 25.52 -6.20 -2.81
C LEU A 55 25.77 -5.61 -4.22
N ASP A 56 25.88 -6.52 -5.20
CA ASP A 56 26.22 -6.24 -6.60
C ASP A 56 24.99 -5.91 -7.47
N ALA A 57 25.16 -5.80 -8.80
CA ALA A 57 24.05 -5.53 -9.73
C ALA A 57 22.99 -6.66 -9.76
N ALA A 58 23.36 -7.92 -9.53
CA ALA A 58 22.40 -9.02 -9.49
C ALA A 58 21.58 -9.02 -8.18
N MET A 59 22.20 -8.65 -7.06
CA MET A 59 21.47 -8.38 -5.81
C MET A 59 20.66 -7.07 -5.90
N SER A 60 21.13 -6.06 -6.62
CA SER A 60 20.41 -4.79 -6.82
C SER A 60 19.08 -5.00 -7.55
N ARG A 61 19.05 -5.84 -8.58
CA ARG A 61 17.81 -6.20 -9.28
C ARG A 61 16.83 -6.92 -8.36
N LYS A 62 17.29 -7.92 -7.60
CA LYS A 62 16.47 -8.60 -6.57
C LYS A 62 15.97 -7.66 -5.48
N PHE A 63 16.78 -6.68 -5.08
CA PHE A 63 16.39 -5.66 -4.12
C PHE A 63 15.24 -4.82 -4.67
N LEU A 64 15.35 -4.36 -5.92
CA LEU A 64 14.27 -3.64 -6.58
C LEU A 64 13.00 -4.50 -6.74
N ASP A 65 13.14 -5.77 -7.13
CA ASP A 65 12.01 -6.70 -7.24
C ASP A 65 11.30 -6.87 -5.87
N ASN A 66 12.05 -7.14 -4.80
CA ASN A 66 11.53 -7.23 -3.42
C ASN A 66 10.82 -5.93 -2.98
N LEU A 67 11.35 -4.76 -3.36
CA LEU A 67 10.77 -3.46 -3.04
C LEU A 67 9.44 -3.25 -3.77
N LEU A 68 9.37 -3.56 -5.05
CA LEU A 68 8.13 -3.48 -5.84
C LEU A 68 7.08 -4.47 -5.34
N GLU A 69 7.48 -5.71 -5.02
CA GLU A 69 6.59 -6.73 -4.45
C GLU A 69 6.10 -6.36 -3.03
N SER A 70 6.88 -5.60 -2.25
CA SER A 70 6.44 -5.14 -0.91
C SER A 70 5.19 -4.24 -0.95
N TYR A 71 4.98 -3.54 -2.07
CA TYR A 71 3.79 -2.71 -2.31
C TYR A 71 2.76 -3.39 -3.22
N ASP A 72 3.21 -4.16 -4.22
CA ASP A 72 2.34 -4.73 -5.25
C ASP A 72 2.69 -6.17 -5.66
N TYR A 73 2.78 -7.07 -4.67
CA TYR A 73 2.89 -8.52 -4.89
C TYR A 73 1.82 -9.07 -5.86
N GLY A 74 0.62 -8.47 -5.87
CA GLY A 74 -0.46 -8.86 -6.78
C GLY A 74 -0.32 -8.34 -8.22
N ARG A 75 0.60 -7.40 -8.48
CA ARG A 75 0.76 -6.64 -9.75
C ARG A 75 -0.48 -5.82 -10.16
N MET A 76 -1.32 -5.47 -9.19
CA MET A 76 -2.63 -4.84 -9.35
C MET A 76 -2.56 -3.30 -9.43
N TYR A 77 -1.46 -2.68 -9.05
CA TYR A 77 -1.32 -1.23 -8.94
C TYR A 77 -0.40 -0.65 -10.02
N PHE A 78 0.85 -1.11 -10.10
CA PHE A 78 1.82 -0.59 -11.07
C PHE A 78 1.51 -1.02 -12.51
N MET A 79 1.83 -0.14 -13.46
CA MET A 79 1.92 -0.47 -14.88
C MET A 79 3.32 -0.97 -15.21
N LYS A 80 3.46 -1.73 -16.31
CA LYS A 80 4.77 -2.13 -16.85
C LYS A 80 5.69 -0.92 -17.07
N SER A 81 5.16 0.20 -17.52
CA SER A 81 5.92 1.45 -17.71
C SER A 81 6.48 2.04 -16.41
N ASP A 82 5.82 1.84 -15.26
CA ASP A 82 6.34 2.25 -13.96
C ASP A 82 7.53 1.38 -13.57
N VAL A 83 7.36 0.05 -13.70
CA VAL A 83 8.39 -0.95 -13.39
C VAL A 83 9.61 -0.81 -14.31
N ASP A 84 9.41 -0.62 -15.61
CA ASP A 84 10.47 -0.40 -16.58
C ASP A 84 11.30 0.86 -16.24
N ALA A 85 10.64 1.94 -15.79
CA ALA A 85 11.32 3.16 -15.37
C ALA A 85 12.17 2.94 -14.09
N PHE A 86 11.65 2.21 -13.11
CA PHE A 86 12.42 1.86 -11.91
C PHE A 86 13.59 0.92 -12.21
N VAL A 87 13.40 -0.05 -13.10
CA VAL A 87 14.48 -0.97 -13.54
C VAL A 87 15.57 -0.19 -14.27
N ALA A 88 15.21 0.78 -15.12
CA ALA A 88 16.18 1.62 -15.83
C ALA A 88 16.99 2.53 -14.88
N GLU A 89 16.35 3.14 -13.88
CA GLU A 89 17.01 4.06 -12.93
C GLU A 89 17.82 3.35 -11.85
N TYR A 90 17.27 2.26 -11.29
CA TYR A 90 17.79 1.63 -10.07
C TYR A 90 18.29 0.20 -10.25
N GLY A 91 17.81 -0.55 -11.25
CA GLY A 91 17.95 -2.01 -11.31
C GLY A 91 19.37 -2.54 -11.04
N ASP A 92 20.38 -1.95 -11.70
CA ASP A 92 21.77 -2.40 -11.58
C ASP A 92 22.59 -1.58 -10.55
N SER A 93 22.04 -0.49 -10.02
CA SER A 93 22.76 0.49 -9.19
C SER A 93 22.29 0.59 -7.74
N LEU A 94 21.10 0.06 -7.42
CA LEU A 94 20.43 0.26 -6.12
C LEU A 94 21.30 -0.18 -4.93
N GLY A 95 22.10 -1.23 -5.09
CA GLY A 95 23.05 -1.73 -4.10
C GLY A 95 24.22 -0.79 -3.81
N GLU A 96 24.80 -0.17 -4.84
CA GLU A 96 25.85 0.85 -4.68
C GLU A 96 25.27 2.13 -4.07
N ARG A 97 24.10 2.56 -4.56
CA ARG A 97 23.36 3.72 -4.05
C ARG A 97 23.06 3.60 -2.55
N VAL A 98 22.48 2.49 -2.09
CA VAL A 98 22.16 2.33 -0.66
C VAL A 98 23.43 2.27 0.22
N LYS A 99 24.54 1.69 -0.29
CA LYS A 99 25.85 1.76 0.39
C LYS A 99 26.36 3.20 0.52
N ALA A 100 26.12 4.05 -0.49
CA ALA A 100 26.42 5.49 -0.45
C ALA A 100 25.42 6.31 0.41
N GLY A 101 24.35 5.69 0.93
CA GLY A 101 23.29 6.37 1.69
C GLY A 101 22.18 6.97 0.82
N GLU A 102 22.16 6.71 -0.49
CA GLU A 102 21.05 7.08 -1.35
C GLU A 102 19.84 6.15 -1.11
N VAL A 103 18.88 6.63 -0.31
CA VAL A 103 17.61 5.94 -0.02
C VAL A 103 16.43 6.44 -0.87
N GLY A 104 16.68 7.31 -1.86
CA GLY A 104 15.63 7.99 -2.65
C GLY A 104 14.68 7.05 -3.39
N ALA A 105 15.14 5.86 -3.78
CA ALA A 105 14.31 4.83 -4.42
C ALA A 105 13.13 4.38 -3.54
N ALA A 106 13.27 4.38 -2.21
CA ALA A 106 12.20 4.04 -1.28
C ALA A 106 10.98 4.95 -1.49
N TYR A 107 11.24 6.26 -1.52
CA TYR A 107 10.24 7.32 -1.62
C TYR A 107 9.70 7.42 -3.06
N ALA A 108 10.55 7.31 -4.08
CA ALA A 108 10.11 7.33 -5.48
C ALA A 108 9.17 6.17 -5.85
N VAL A 109 9.44 4.95 -5.35
CA VAL A 109 8.54 3.80 -5.54
C VAL A 109 7.24 3.98 -4.75
N TYR A 110 7.33 4.47 -3.51
CA TYR A 110 6.17 4.73 -2.67
C TYR A 110 5.23 5.80 -3.24
N ASP A 111 5.76 6.95 -3.69
CA ASP A 111 4.95 8.03 -4.26
C ASP A 111 4.22 7.57 -5.53
N ARG A 112 4.88 6.79 -6.40
CA ARG A 112 4.24 6.17 -7.58
C ARG A 112 3.21 5.13 -7.18
N PHE A 113 3.45 4.34 -6.14
CA PHE A 113 2.45 3.41 -5.61
C PHE A 113 1.20 4.16 -5.13
N MET A 114 1.37 5.26 -4.39
CA MET A 114 0.26 6.10 -3.92
C MET A 114 -0.53 6.75 -5.06
N GLU A 115 0.15 7.21 -6.12
CA GLU A 115 -0.48 7.69 -7.36
C GLU A 115 -1.36 6.60 -7.99
N ARG A 116 -0.82 5.38 -8.15
CA ARG A 116 -1.56 4.24 -8.71
C ARG A 116 -2.69 3.78 -7.80
N LEU A 117 -2.49 3.70 -6.49
CA LEU A 117 -3.50 3.31 -5.52
C LEU A 117 -4.72 4.25 -5.56
N ALA A 118 -4.50 5.56 -5.64
CA ALA A 118 -5.58 6.54 -5.82
C ALA A 118 -6.34 6.35 -7.15
N GLN A 119 -5.62 6.10 -8.26
CA GLN A 119 -6.24 5.78 -9.56
C GLN A 119 -7.04 4.47 -9.52
N ARG A 120 -6.55 3.43 -8.84
CA ARG A 120 -7.27 2.16 -8.72
C ARG A 120 -8.52 2.28 -7.85
N ARG A 121 -8.47 3.06 -6.76
CA ARG A 121 -9.68 3.43 -6.00
C ARG A 121 -10.71 4.11 -6.90
N ALA A 122 -10.32 5.15 -7.64
CA ALA A 122 -11.24 5.86 -8.53
C ALA A 122 -11.89 4.90 -9.56
N LEU A 123 -11.10 3.99 -10.14
CA LEU A 123 -11.57 2.94 -11.03
C LEU A 123 -12.55 1.96 -10.35
N VAL A 124 -12.32 1.55 -9.09
CA VAL A 124 -13.29 0.73 -8.33
C VAL A 124 -14.63 1.46 -8.20
N THR A 125 -14.61 2.77 -7.93
CA THR A 125 -15.84 3.58 -7.83
C THR A 125 -16.60 3.62 -9.15
N GLU A 126 -15.88 3.81 -10.27
CA GLU A 126 -16.47 3.79 -11.62
C GLU A 126 -17.04 2.40 -11.98
N LEU A 127 -16.29 1.33 -11.71
CA LEU A 127 -16.71 -0.05 -11.97
C LEU A 127 -17.97 -0.41 -11.19
N LEU A 128 -18.10 0.02 -9.93
CA LEU A 128 -19.28 -0.21 -9.10
C LEU A 128 -20.49 0.65 -9.51
N ALA A 129 -20.29 1.79 -10.16
CA ALA A 129 -21.36 2.57 -10.78
C ALA A 129 -21.85 1.96 -12.10
N SER A 130 -21.06 1.07 -12.72
CA SER A 130 -21.43 0.34 -13.94
C SER A 130 -22.27 -0.91 -13.66
N SER A 131 -23.09 -1.33 -14.63
CA SER A 131 -23.92 -2.54 -14.51
C SER A 131 -23.11 -3.84 -14.72
N MET A 132 -22.70 -4.48 -13.63
CA MET A 132 -22.07 -5.81 -13.70
C MET A 132 -23.11 -6.93 -13.79
N THR A 133 -22.99 -7.77 -14.83
CA THR A 133 -23.74 -9.03 -14.98
C THR A 133 -22.94 -10.21 -14.44
N PHE A 134 -23.62 -11.26 -13.99
CA PHE A 134 -23.00 -12.46 -13.38
C PHE A 134 -23.36 -13.75 -14.15
N THR A 135 -23.76 -13.61 -15.41
CA THR A 135 -24.27 -14.71 -16.26
C THR A 135 -23.22 -15.29 -17.22
N ALA A 136 -22.14 -14.55 -17.50
CA ALA A 136 -21.03 -15.03 -18.33
C ALA A 136 -20.07 -15.92 -17.51
N ALA A 137 -19.53 -16.95 -18.15
CA ALA A 137 -18.46 -17.78 -17.59
C ALA A 137 -17.13 -17.02 -17.69
N GLU A 138 -16.63 -16.54 -16.55
CA GLU A 138 -15.40 -15.75 -16.44
C GLU A 138 -14.52 -16.28 -15.31
N TRP A 139 -13.20 -16.07 -15.40
CA TRP A 139 -12.24 -16.52 -14.39
C TRP A 139 -11.44 -15.35 -13.83
N ALA A 140 -11.45 -15.20 -12.51
CA ALA A 140 -10.59 -14.26 -11.79
C ALA A 140 -9.51 -15.07 -11.03
N PRO A 141 -8.22 -14.97 -11.40
CA PRO A 141 -7.15 -15.65 -10.66
C PRO A 141 -6.92 -14.96 -9.31
N THR A 142 -6.84 -15.78 -8.26
CA THR A 142 -6.64 -15.34 -6.87
C THR A 142 -5.18 -15.02 -6.55
N GLU A 143 -4.25 -15.60 -7.30
CA GLU A 143 -2.81 -15.30 -7.23
C GLU A 143 -2.34 -14.77 -8.57
N ARG A 144 -1.54 -13.68 -8.53
CA ARG A 144 -1.14 -12.90 -9.70
C ARG A 144 0.34 -12.48 -9.69
N HIS A 145 1.11 -12.94 -8.71
CA HIS A 145 2.50 -12.51 -8.48
C HIS A 145 3.49 -12.94 -9.58
N LYS A 146 3.10 -13.87 -10.46
CA LYS A 146 3.89 -14.31 -11.63
C LYS A 146 3.34 -13.80 -12.97
N ASP A 147 2.20 -13.12 -12.98
CA ASP A 147 1.61 -12.57 -14.20
C ASP A 147 2.51 -11.46 -14.79
N PRO A 148 2.45 -11.19 -16.11
CA PRO A 148 3.04 -9.97 -16.64
C PRO A 148 2.37 -8.72 -16.02
N TRP A 149 3.17 -7.66 -15.83
CA TRP A 149 2.66 -6.33 -15.49
C TRP A 149 1.76 -5.80 -16.62
N ALA A 150 0.66 -5.14 -16.27
CA ALA A 150 -0.25 -4.58 -17.26
C ALA A 150 0.44 -3.50 -18.10
N THR A 151 0.30 -3.60 -19.42
CA THR A 151 0.95 -2.70 -20.40
C THR A 151 0.04 -1.55 -20.81
N THR A 152 -1.27 -1.69 -20.65
CA THR A 152 -2.28 -0.69 -21.01
C THR A 152 -3.33 -0.48 -19.91
N ASP A 153 -3.98 0.68 -19.95
CA ASP A 153 -5.14 0.97 -19.08
C ASP A 153 -6.31 0.01 -19.30
N ALA A 154 -6.46 -0.53 -20.51
CA ALA A 154 -7.49 -1.53 -20.83
C ALA A 154 -7.23 -2.86 -20.11
N GLU A 155 -6.00 -3.38 -20.17
CA GLU A 155 -5.60 -4.58 -19.44
C GLU A 155 -5.76 -4.41 -17.93
N MET A 156 -5.33 -3.25 -17.39
CA MET A 156 -5.46 -2.95 -15.97
C MET A 156 -6.93 -2.80 -15.55
N ARG A 157 -7.76 -2.11 -16.35
CA ARG A 157 -9.21 -2.00 -16.11
C ARG A 157 -9.87 -3.37 -16.07
N GLU A 158 -9.52 -4.26 -16.99
CA GLU A 158 -10.07 -5.62 -17.02
C GLU A 158 -9.65 -6.43 -15.79
N ARG A 159 -8.38 -6.29 -15.37
CA ARG A 159 -7.85 -6.88 -14.13
C ARG A 159 -8.67 -6.49 -12.90
N TRP A 160 -8.99 -5.19 -12.78
CA TRP A 160 -9.81 -4.64 -11.70
C TRP A 160 -11.29 -4.98 -11.83
N ARG A 161 -11.85 -5.04 -13.05
CA ARG A 161 -13.23 -5.49 -13.28
C ARG A 161 -13.42 -6.91 -12.75
N LEU A 162 -12.52 -7.83 -13.06
CA LEU A 162 -12.55 -9.21 -12.58
C LEU A 162 -12.41 -9.28 -11.04
N ALA A 163 -11.51 -8.49 -10.45
CA ALA A 163 -11.34 -8.45 -8.99
C ALA A 163 -12.59 -7.91 -8.26
N VAL A 164 -13.09 -6.73 -8.65
CA VAL A 164 -14.30 -6.12 -8.07
C VAL A 164 -15.52 -7.03 -8.27
N LYS A 165 -15.66 -7.67 -9.44
CA LYS A 165 -16.75 -8.63 -9.70
C LYS A 165 -16.64 -9.86 -8.79
N PHE A 166 -15.44 -10.37 -8.55
CA PHE A 166 -15.21 -11.49 -7.62
C PHE A 166 -15.58 -11.11 -6.18
N ASP A 167 -15.17 -9.93 -5.71
CA ASP A 167 -15.50 -9.44 -4.36
C ASP A 167 -17.00 -9.21 -4.17
N LEU A 168 -17.68 -8.62 -5.17
CA LEU A 168 -19.14 -8.50 -5.17
C LEU A 168 -19.84 -9.86 -5.12
N LEU A 169 -19.35 -10.86 -5.87
CA LEU A 169 -19.91 -12.21 -5.85
C LEU A 169 -19.74 -12.87 -4.48
N ARG A 170 -18.55 -12.74 -3.88
CA ARG A 170 -18.27 -13.22 -2.51
C ARG A 170 -19.24 -12.60 -1.49
N GLY A 171 -19.37 -11.27 -1.48
CA GLY A 171 -20.28 -10.57 -0.56
C GLY A 171 -21.75 -10.94 -0.75
N ARG A 172 -22.20 -11.17 -2.00
CA ARG A 172 -23.57 -11.67 -2.27
C ARG A 172 -23.79 -13.08 -1.73
N LEU A 173 -22.84 -14.00 -1.93
CA LEU A 173 -22.91 -15.36 -1.41
C LEU A 173 -22.88 -15.42 0.14
N GLU A 174 -22.24 -14.45 0.79
CA GLU A 174 -22.26 -14.31 2.26
C GLU A 174 -23.62 -13.77 2.76
N ALA A 175 -24.20 -12.79 2.06
CA ALA A 175 -25.55 -12.29 2.37
C ALA A 175 -26.64 -13.37 2.19
N GLU A 176 -26.58 -14.15 1.10
CA GLU A 176 -27.50 -15.27 0.84
C GLU A 176 -27.46 -16.36 1.91
N LYS A 177 -26.31 -16.56 2.57
CA LYS A 177 -26.14 -17.50 3.70
C LYS A 177 -26.70 -16.98 5.03
N GLY A 178 -27.47 -15.89 5.02
CA GLY A 178 -28.06 -15.28 6.22
C GLY A 178 -27.12 -14.32 6.95
N GLY A 179 -26.02 -13.89 6.32
CA GLY A 179 -25.16 -12.85 6.85
C GLY A 179 -25.92 -11.53 6.98
N LYS A 180 -25.97 -10.95 8.18
CA LYS A 180 -26.50 -9.60 8.44
C LYS A 180 -25.51 -8.51 7.98
N GLY A 181 -25.07 -8.62 6.73
CA GLY A 181 -24.00 -7.81 6.15
C GLY A 181 -24.45 -6.43 5.70
N GLU A 182 -23.47 -5.52 5.62
CA GLU A 182 -23.58 -4.28 4.86
C GLU A 182 -23.68 -4.61 3.34
N ASP A 183 -24.25 -3.72 2.53
CA ASP A 183 -24.35 -3.88 1.07
C ASP A 183 -22.97 -4.26 0.48
N PRO A 184 -22.85 -5.37 -0.29
CA PRO A 184 -21.57 -5.81 -0.86
C PRO A 184 -20.83 -4.72 -1.64
N ALA A 185 -21.53 -3.82 -2.33
CA ALA A 185 -20.88 -2.71 -3.03
C ALA A 185 -20.25 -1.71 -2.05
N LYS A 186 -20.92 -1.40 -0.93
CA LYS A 186 -20.37 -0.54 0.14
C LYS A 186 -19.21 -1.22 0.85
N ALA A 187 -19.28 -2.52 1.09
CA ALA A 187 -18.18 -3.29 1.69
C ALA A 187 -16.90 -3.22 0.84
N VAL A 188 -17.02 -3.37 -0.49
CA VAL A 188 -15.89 -3.21 -1.43
C VAL A 188 -15.33 -1.79 -1.39
N VAL A 189 -16.18 -0.76 -1.47
CA VAL A 189 -15.72 0.65 -1.37
C VAL A 189 -15.00 0.90 -0.04
N ALA A 190 -15.59 0.50 1.08
CA ALA A 190 -15.03 0.70 2.41
C ALA A 190 -13.69 -0.02 2.60
N HIS A 191 -13.51 -1.21 2.00
CA HIS A 191 -12.24 -1.92 2.00
C HIS A 191 -11.14 -1.13 1.26
N HIS A 192 -11.41 -0.64 0.05
CA HIS A 192 -10.43 0.13 -0.72
C HIS A 192 -10.18 1.54 -0.14
N ASP A 193 -11.19 2.18 0.44
CA ASP A 193 -11.02 3.44 1.17
C ASP A 193 -10.14 3.25 2.42
N SER A 194 -10.35 2.16 3.17
CA SER A 194 -9.49 1.81 4.31
C SER A 194 -8.06 1.51 3.87
N LEU A 195 -7.86 0.84 2.73
CA LEU A 195 -6.51 0.57 2.20
C LEU A 195 -5.77 1.87 1.82
N VAL A 196 -6.46 2.80 1.15
CA VAL A 196 -5.92 4.13 0.83
C VAL A 196 -5.54 4.90 2.11
N GLU A 197 -6.40 4.87 3.11
CA GLU A 197 -6.20 5.59 4.36
C GLU A 197 -5.05 5.00 5.19
N ASN A 198 -4.94 3.68 5.28
CA ASN A 198 -3.83 2.99 5.95
C ASN A 198 -2.46 3.39 5.37
N TYR A 199 -2.34 3.45 4.04
CA TYR A 199 -1.08 3.89 3.42
C TYR A 199 -0.84 5.40 3.61
N LYS A 200 -1.86 6.27 3.53
CA LYS A 200 -1.67 7.70 3.83
C LYS A 200 -1.13 7.99 5.23
N GLN A 201 -1.34 7.08 6.18
CA GLN A 201 -0.85 7.18 7.56
C GLN A 201 0.61 6.74 7.72
N PHE A 202 1.23 6.14 6.68
CA PHE A 202 2.66 5.80 6.72
C PHE A 202 3.49 7.07 6.86
N ASP A 203 4.49 7.00 7.73
CA ASP A 203 5.50 8.05 7.85
C ASP A 203 6.77 7.71 7.05
N SER A 204 7.78 8.58 7.15
CA SER A 204 9.07 8.42 6.47
C SER A 204 9.89 7.23 7.00
N GLY A 205 9.68 6.85 8.25
CA GLY A 205 10.24 5.65 8.89
C GLY A 205 9.58 4.37 8.38
N ASP A 206 8.27 4.36 8.14
CA ASP A 206 7.57 3.20 7.55
C ASP A 206 8.03 2.91 6.11
N VAL A 207 8.12 3.96 5.27
CA VAL A 207 8.63 3.84 3.89
C VAL A 207 10.08 3.35 3.90
N LEU A 208 10.93 3.91 4.77
CA LEU A 208 12.31 3.45 4.95
C LEU A 208 12.37 2.02 5.49
N GLN A 209 11.47 1.63 6.39
CA GLN A 209 11.41 0.28 6.93
C GLN A 209 11.12 -0.74 5.84
N ASN A 210 10.13 -0.49 4.97
CA ASN A 210 9.83 -1.39 3.85
C ASN A 210 11.03 -1.52 2.91
N PHE A 211 11.73 -0.41 2.63
CA PHE A 211 12.95 -0.41 1.83
C PHE A 211 14.09 -1.24 2.46
N LEU A 212 14.38 -1.04 3.73
CA LEU A 212 15.44 -1.80 4.42
C LEU A 212 15.06 -3.26 4.64
N SER A 213 13.76 -3.57 4.83
CA SER A 213 13.23 -4.94 4.87
C SER A 213 13.42 -5.63 3.51
N ALA A 214 13.14 -4.94 2.41
CA ALA A 214 13.35 -5.46 1.05
C ALA A 214 14.82 -5.76 0.77
N LEU A 215 15.75 -4.92 1.23
CA LEU A 215 17.21 -5.16 1.18
C LEU A 215 17.62 -6.40 1.98
N CYS A 216 17.15 -6.49 3.24
CA CYS A 216 17.44 -7.63 4.12
C CYS A 216 17.04 -8.97 3.48
N ARG A 217 15.84 -9.03 2.88
CA ARG A 217 15.29 -10.22 2.22
C ARG A 217 16.02 -10.65 0.94
N VAL A 218 16.93 -9.84 0.40
CA VAL A 218 17.81 -10.26 -0.72
C VAL A 218 18.86 -11.28 -0.25
N TYR A 219 19.26 -11.20 1.03
CA TYR A 219 20.24 -12.08 1.64
C TYR A 219 19.64 -13.40 2.11
N ASP A 220 18.51 -13.35 2.83
CA ASP A 220 17.80 -14.53 3.32
C ASP A 220 16.36 -14.17 3.74
N PRO A 221 15.34 -15.02 3.53
CA PRO A 221 13.95 -14.77 3.97
C PRO A 221 13.76 -14.52 5.47
N HIS A 222 14.70 -14.89 6.33
CA HIS A 222 14.66 -14.67 7.78
C HIS A 222 15.44 -13.44 8.23
N THR A 223 16.05 -12.67 7.32
CA THR A 223 16.66 -11.38 7.64
C THR A 223 15.64 -10.26 7.38
N ASP A 224 15.38 -9.42 8.38
CA ASP A 224 14.44 -8.30 8.30
C ASP A 224 15.00 -7.08 9.06
N TYR A 225 14.51 -5.89 8.72
CA TYR A 225 14.77 -4.65 9.44
C TYR A 225 13.53 -4.22 10.23
N PHE A 226 13.72 -3.88 11.49
CA PHE A 226 12.68 -3.37 12.38
C PHE A 226 12.99 -1.93 12.77
N ALA A 227 12.08 -1.00 12.45
CA ALA A 227 12.04 0.30 13.10
C ALA A 227 11.54 0.14 14.56
N ALA A 228 11.72 1.16 15.40
CA ALA A 228 11.46 1.08 16.84
C ALA A 228 10.09 0.46 17.20
N ALA A 229 9.01 0.90 16.54
CA ALA A 229 7.67 0.35 16.77
C ALA A 229 7.53 -1.14 16.37
N LYS A 230 8.19 -1.60 15.30
CA LYS A 230 8.19 -3.01 14.88
C LYS A 230 9.07 -3.87 15.80
N GLU A 231 10.17 -3.32 16.30
CA GLU A 231 11.05 -3.96 17.29
C GLU A 231 10.33 -4.15 18.62
N GLU A 232 9.68 -3.11 19.14
CA GLU A 232 8.93 -3.17 20.40
C GLU A 232 7.85 -4.27 20.34
N ASN A 233 7.04 -4.28 19.27
CA ASN A 233 6.02 -5.31 19.04
C ASN A 233 6.60 -6.74 18.96
N PHE A 234 7.74 -6.91 18.29
CA PHE A 234 8.44 -8.20 18.24
C PHE A 234 8.97 -8.62 19.63
N THR A 235 9.57 -7.69 20.36
CA THR A 235 10.09 -7.90 21.72
C THR A 235 8.98 -8.21 22.73
N ILE A 236 7.80 -7.59 22.61
CA ILE A 236 6.59 -7.95 23.37
C ILE A 236 6.19 -9.41 23.08
N GLY A 237 6.16 -9.80 21.80
CA GLY A 237 5.86 -11.17 21.38
C GLY A 237 6.86 -12.20 21.92
N MET A 238 8.15 -11.87 21.97
CA MET A 238 9.19 -12.74 22.54
C MET A 238 9.11 -12.84 24.08
N LYS A 239 8.88 -11.72 24.77
CA LYS A 239 8.81 -11.68 26.24
C LYS A 239 7.48 -12.20 26.79
N LEU A 240 6.44 -12.29 25.95
CA LEU A 240 5.05 -12.55 26.33
C LEU A 240 4.54 -11.56 27.41
N SER A 241 5.10 -10.34 27.42
CA SER A 241 4.83 -9.31 28.42
C SER A 241 4.73 -7.94 27.76
N LEU A 242 3.67 -7.20 28.09
CA LEU A 242 3.42 -5.83 27.66
C LEU A 242 3.14 -4.96 28.89
N PHE A 243 3.74 -3.78 28.95
CA PHE A 243 3.29 -2.72 29.86
C PHE A 243 2.22 -1.90 29.15
N GLY A 244 0.97 -1.99 29.62
CA GLY A 244 -0.16 -1.30 29.01
C GLY A 244 -1.47 -1.59 29.72
N ILE A 245 -2.57 -1.09 29.17
CA ILE A 245 -3.91 -1.21 29.78
C ILE A 245 -4.49 -2.64 29.80
N GLY A 246 -3.89 -3.58 29.07
CA GLY A 246 -4.39 -4.96 28.97
C GLY A 246 -5.64 -5.09 28.09
N ALA A 247 -5.69 -4.37 26.96
CA ALA A 247 -6.76 -4.43 25.98
C ALA A 247 -6.20 -4.66 24.57
N SER A 248 -6.87 -5.50 23.79
CA SER A 248 -6.62 -5.67 22.36
C SER A 248 -7.41 -4.62 21.59
N LEU A 249 -6.71 -3.76 20.86
CA LEU A 249 -7.29 -2.63 20.13
C LEU A 249 -7.24 -2.88 18.62
N ARG A 250 -8.20 -2.32 17.89
CA ARG A 250 -8.23 -2.34 16.43
C ARG A 250 -8.72 -1.00 15.89
N ASN A 251 -8.18 -0.54 14.78
CA ASN A 251 -8.79 0.57 14.05
C ASN A 251 -9.97 0.04 13.22
N GLU A 252 -11.18 0.52 13.52
CA GLU A 252 -12.39 0.21 12.76
C GLU A 252 -13.10 1.52 12.37
N LYS A 253 -13.20 1.76 11.07
CA LYS A 253 -13.86 2.94 10.47
C LYS A 253 -13.34 4.27 11.06
N GLY A 254 -12.03 4.38 11.31
CA GLY A 254 -11.36 5.58 11.82
C GLY A 254 -11.39 5.76 13.34
N PHE A 255 -11.90 4.79 14.09
CA PHE A 255 -11.89 4.80 15.56
C PHE A 255 -11.08 3.62 16.09
N THR A 256 -10.36 3.84 17.19
CA THR A 256 -9.70 2.76 17.94
C THR A 256 -10.75 2.05 18.81
N SER A 257 -11.24 0.89 18.36
CA SER A 257 -12.22 0.06 19.08
C SER A 257 -11.52 -1.00 19.95
N VAL A 258 -12.14 -1.32 21.08
CA VAL A 258 -11.69 -2.39 22.00
C VAL A 258 -12.26 -3.72 21.52
N VAL A 259 -11.40 -4.61 21.03
CA VAL A 259 -11.80 -5.95 20.54
C VAL A 259 -12.01 -6.92 21.70
N SER A 260 -11.06 -6.95 22.63
CA SER A 260 -11.10 -7.82 23.81
C SER A 260 -10.26 -7.25 24.94
N LEU A 261 -10.54 -7.69 26.17
CA LEU A 261 -9.70 -7.41 27.35
C LEU A 261 -8.86 -8.64 27.66
N VAL A 262 -7.65 -8.43 28.18
CA VAL A 262 -6.78 -9.50 28.66
C VAL A 262 -7.27 -9.94 30.04
N PRO A 263 -7.56 -11.24 30.26
CA PRO A 263 -8.00 -11.74 31.57
C PRO A 263 -6.97 -11.43 32.67
N GLY A 264 -7.43 -10.85 33.78
CA GLY A 264 -6.58 -10.37 34.88
C GLY A 264 -5.82 -9.08 34.58
N GLY A 265 -6.06 -8.45 33.42
CA GLY A 265 -5.44 -7.18 33.03
C GLY A 265 -6.03 -5.96 33.76
N PRO A 266 -5.34 -4.79 33.71
CA PRO A 266 -5.81 -3.56 34.34
C PRO A 266 -7.22 -3.14 33.88
N ALA A 267 -7.49 -3.13 32.58
CA ALA A 267 -8.79 -2.72 32.03
C ALA A 267 -9.95 -3.65 32.44
N GLU A 268 -9.73 -4.96 32.57
CA GLU A 268 -10.75 -5.89 33.05
C GLU A 268 -11.02 -5.70 34.56
N THR A 269 -9.96 -5.49 35.34
CA THR A 269 -10.05 -5.26 36.79
C THR A 269 -10.80 -3.97 37.11
N ASP A 270 -10.54 -2.92 36.33
CA ASP A 270 -11.14 -1.59 36.44
C ASP A 270 -12.60 -1.51 35.97
N LYS A 271 -13.01 -2.38 35.02
CA LYS A 271 -14.39 -2.55 34.52
C LYS A 271 -15.05 -1.34 33.84
N ARG A 272 -14.37 -0.17 33.74
CA ARG A 272 -14.90 0.98 32.99
C ARG A 272 -14.84 0.75 31.48
N LEU A 273 -13.78 0.08 31.00
CA LEU A 273 -13.60 -0.28 29.59
C LEU A 273 -14.27 -1.63 29.28
N LYS A 274 -14.90 -1.76 28.12
CA LYS A 274 -15.59 -2.98 27.66
C LYS A 274 -15.32 -3.28 26.17
N PRO A 275 -15.40 -4.55 25.75
CA PRO A 275 -15.39 -4.88 24.32
C PRO A 275 -16.48 -4.15 23.55
N GLY A 276 -16.12 -3.52 22.44
CA GLY A 276 -17.00 -2.66 21.63
C GLY A 276 -16.90 -1.16 21.94
N ASP A 277 -16.26 -0.76 23.04
CA ASP A 277 -16.03 0.65 23.34
C ASP A 277 -15.05 1.29 22.33
N LYS A 278 -15.18 2.61 22.15
CA LYS A 278 -14.32 3.41 21.26
C LYS A 278 -13.48 4.38 22.08
N ILE A 279 -12.17 4.35 21.88
CA ILE A 279 -11.24 5.30 22.46
C ILE A 279 -11.23 6.54 21.55
N VAL A 280 -11.68 7.68 22.08
CA VAL A 280 -11.82 8.96 21.36
C VAL A 280 -10.73 9.98 21.71
N GLY A 281 -9.90 9.70 22.71
CA GLY A 281 -8.82 10.55 23.18
C GLY A 281 -7.97 9.82 24.23
N VAL A 282 -6.72 10.25 24.40
CA VAL A 282 -5.78 9.72 25.39
C VAL A 282 -4.97 10.88 25.96
N ALA A 283 -5.07 11.10 27.28
CA ALA A 283 -4.33 12.13 28.01
C ALA A 283 -3.31 11.50 28.96
N GLN A 284 -2.18 12.19 29.21
CA GLN A 284 -1.21 11.79 30.24
C GLN A 284 -1.41 12.61 31.51
N GLY A 285 -1.81 11.95 32.61
CA GLY A 285 -2.12 12.61 33.89
C GLY A 285 -3.56 13.11 33.98
N GLU A 286 -3.93 13.70 35.12
CA GLU A 286 -5.27 14.25 35.34
C GLU A 286 -5.51 15.57 34.56
N ASP A 287 -4.43 16.32 34.29
CA ASP A 287 -4.44 17.61 33.57
C ASP A 287 -3.84 17.53 32.14
N GLY A 288 -3.73 16.33 31.55
CA GLY A 288 -3.18 16.17 30.21
C GLY A 288 -4.13 16.68 29.11
N GLU A 289 -3.60 17.36 28.09
CA GLU A 289 -4.38 17.71 26.89
C GLU A 289 -4.83 16.44 26.13
N PHE A 290 -5.98 16.53 25.45
CA PHE A 290 -6.60 15.45 24.67
C PHE A 290 -6.92 15.90 23.23
#